data_AF-A0A6N7L5U0-F1
#
_entry.id   AF-A0A6N7L5U0-F1
#
_cell.length_a   1.000
_cell.length_b   1.000
_cell.length_c   1.000
_cell.angle_alpha   90.00
_cell.angle_beta   90.00
_cell.angle_gamma   90.00
#
_symmetry.space_group_name_H-M   'P 1'
#
loop_
_entity.id
_entity.type
_entity.pdbx_description
1 polymer ?
#
loop_
_entity_poly.entity_id
_entity_poly.type
_entity_poly.pdbx_seq_one_letter_code
_entity_poly.pdbx_strand_id
1 'polypeptide(L)'
;MLARLSQDPELDGCREIALREAALADRRWWRSRTELDGLLAESAAYALQQRDRLHPEDVQGPIGPDSIEWDAPGGTRAYVRQEYWHWHNVPPGCGPCPPEDPCPWHAEHGTR
;
A
#
# COMPACT_ATOMS: atom_id res chain seq x y z
N MET A 1 -22.79 -7.42 21.38
CA MET A 1 -21.41 -7.68 21.86
C MET A 1 -20.65 -8.31 20.70
N LEU A 2 -20.15 -7.49 19.76
CA LEU A 2 -19.46 -7.93 18.55
C LEU A 2 -18.02 -7.47 18.65
N ALA A 3 -17.20 -8.30 19.27
CA ALA A 3 -15.75 -8.22 19.17
C ALA A 3 -15.30 -9.45 18.37
N ARG A 4 -14.22 -9.25 17.59
CA ARG A 4 -13.51 -10.22 16.73
C ARG A 4 -13.98 -10.28 15.27
N LEU A 5 -13.74 -9.20 14.54
CA LEU A 5 -13.48 -9.31 13.10
C LEU A 5 -11.99 -9.67 12.94
N SER A 6 -11.80 -10.86 12.36
CA SER A 6 -10.59 -11.50 11.80
C SER A 6 -9.22 -10.86 12.07
N GLN A 7 -8.44 -11.52 12.95
CA GLN A 7 -6.98 -11.44 12.99
C GLN A 7 -6.41 -12.63 12.20
N ASP A 8 -6.72 -12.73 10.91
CA ASP A 8 -6.31 -13.89 10.09
C ASP A 8 -5.10 -13.54 9.21
N PRO A 9 -3.87 -13.93 9.59
CA PRO A 9 -2.64 -13.53 8.90
C PRO A 9 -2.52 -14.07 7.46
N GLU A 10 -3.35 -15.04 7.06
CA GLU A 10 -3.41 -15.53 5.68
C GLU A 10 -4.00 -14.48 4.71
N LEU A 11 -4.91 -13.61 5.16
CA LEU A 11 -5.49 -12.53 4.35
C LEU A 11 -4.51 -11.36 4.14
N ASP A 12 -3.67 -11.07 5.14
CA ASP A 12 -2.57 -10.11 5.04
C ASP A 12 -1.52 -10.56 4.00
N GLY A 13 -1.22 -11.87 3.99
CA GLY A 13 -0.37 -12.48 2.98
C GLY A 13 -0.89 -12.25 1.56
N CYS A 14 -2.21 -12.32 1.35
CA CYS A 14 -2.84 -12.06 0.06
C CYS A 14 -2.70 -10.59 -0.38
N ARG A 15 -2.81 -9.61 0.54
CA ARG A 15 -2.61 -8.20 0.18
C ARG A 15 -1.16 -7.89 -0.13
N GLU A 16 -0.23 -8.30 0.73
CA GLU A 16 1.20 -8.02 0.55
C GLU A 16 1.70 -8.61 -0.78
N ILE A 17 1.26 -9.81 -1.14
CA ILE A 17 1.56 -10.41 -2.45
C ILE A 17 1.02 -9.53 -3.58
N ALA A 18 -0.25 -9.12 -3.52
CA ALA A 18 -0.85 -8.27 -4.55
C ALA A 18 -0.13 -6.91 -4.67
N LEU A 19 0.26 -6.29 -3.55
CA LEU A 19 1.04 -5.05 -3.53
C LEU A 19 2.40 -5.23 -4.19
N ARG A 20 3.13 -6.31 -3.86
CA ARG A 20 4.43 -6.62 -4.46
C ARG A 20 4.32 -6.90 -5.95
N GLU A 21 3.28 -7.61 -6.39
CA GLU A 21 3.03 -7.90 -7.80
C GLU A 21 2.70 -6.62 -8.59
N ALA A 22 1.84 -5.76 -8.06
CA ALA A 22 1.50 -4.48 -8.67
C ALA A 22 2.74 -3.56 -8.79
N ALA A 23 3.56 -3.48 -7.72
CA ALA A 23 4.80 -2.73 -7.73
C ALA A 23 5.83 -3.29 -8.74
N LEU A 24 5.91 -4.62 -8.88
CA LEU A 24 6.76 -5.27 -9.87
C LEU A 24 6.30 -4.97 -11.31
N ALA A 25 4.99 -5.02 -11.56
CA ALA A 25 4.42 -4.68 -12.86
C ALA A 25 4.70 -3.21 -13.23
N ASP A 26 4.52 -2.26 -12.31
CA ASP A 26 4.88 -0.85 -12.52
C ASP A 26 6.37 -0.67 -12.80
N ARG A 27 7.25 -1.37 -12.05
CA ARG A 27 8.70 -1.35 -12.29
C ARG A 27 9.07 -1.93 -13.67
N ARG A 28 8.38 -2.98 -14.11
CA ARG A 28 8.58 -3.58 -15.44
C ARG A 28 8.21 -2.59 -16.54
N TRP A 29 7.06 -1.93 -16.42
CA TRP A 29 6.65 -0.87 -17.33
C TRP A 29 7.66 0.29 -17.39
N TRP A 30 8.20 0.73 -16.24
CA TRP A 30 9.24 1.77 -16.23
C TRP A 30 10.48 1.39 -17.06
N ARG A 31 10.86 0.11 -17.04
CA ARG A 31 12.01 -0.40 -17.79
C ARG A 31 11.72 -0.56 -19.28
N SER A 32 10.56 -1.08 -19.63
CA SER A 32 10.25 -1.46 -21.02
C SER A 32 9.57 -0.34 -21.80
N ARG A 33 8.79 0.52 -21.13
CA ARG A 33 7.93 1.56 -21.70
C ARG A 33 6.94 1.04 -22.75
N THR A 34 6.67 -0.27 -22.79
CA THR A 34 5.72 -0.85 -23.74
C THR A 34 4.28 -0.60 -23.29
N GLU A 35 3.36 -0.53 -24.25
CA GLU A 35 1.93 -0.37 -23.98
C GLU A 35 1.38 -1.57 -23.19
N LEU A 36 1.77 -2.80 -23.58
CA LEU A 36 1.35 -4.02 -22.90
C LEU A 36 1.75 -4.02 -21.42
N ASP A 37 3.01 -3.72 -21.10
CA ASP A 37 3.44 -3.66 -19.70
C ASP A 37 2.74 -2.52 -18.94
N GLY A 38 2.39 -1.42 -19.63
CA GLY A 38 1.61 -0.33 -19.06
C GLY A 38 0.19 -0.75 -18.68
N LEU A 39 -0.50 -1.49 -19.56
CA LEU A 39 -1.83 -2.04 -19.29
C LEU A 39 -1.82 -3.06 -18.15
N LEU A 40 -0.80 -3.91 -18.08
CA LEU A 40 -0.63 -4.86 -16.97
C LEU A 40 -0.39 -4.13 -15.65
N ALA A 41 0.45 -3.10 -15.63
CA ALA A 41 0.71 -2.29 -14.44
C ALA A 41 -0.55 -1.54 -13.97
N GLU A 42 -1.29 -0.90 -14.88
CA GLU A 42 -2.53 -0.20 -14.54
C GLU A 42 -3.60 -1.17 -14.03
N SER A 43 -3.76 -2.34 -14.67
CA SER A 43 -4.72 -3.36 -14.25
C SER A 43 -4.43 -3.90 -12.85
N ALA A 44 -3.16 -4.22 -12.57
CA ALA A 44 -2.74 -4.70 -11.24
C ALA A 44 -2.92 -3.61 -10.16
N ALA A 45 -2.58 -2.36 -10.50
CA ALA A 45 -2.74 -1.23 -9.59
C ALA A 45 -4.21 -0.95 -9.27
N TYR A 46 -5.09 -0.97 -10.28
CA TYR A 46 -6.52 -0.81 -10.09
C TYR A 46 -7.11 -1.95 -9.25
N ALA A 47 -6.71 -3.20 -9.50
CA ALA A 47 -7.18 -4.35 -8.72
C ALA A 47 -6.82 -4.22 -7.22
N LEU A 48 -5.58 -3.83 -6.90
CA LEU A 48 -5.17 -3.56 -5.52
C LEU A 48 -5.97 -2.42 -4.91
N GLN A 49 -6.08 -1.28 -5.60
CA GLN A 49 -6.83 -0.15 -5.10
C GLN A 49 -8.30 -0.51 -4.82
N GLN A 50 -8.96 -1.25 -5.70
CA GLN A 50 -10.34 -1.68 -5.48
C GLN A 50 -10.49 -2.64 -4.30
N ARG A 51 -9.54 -3.56 -4.09
CA ARG A 51 -9.50 -4.38 -2.88
C ARG A 51 -9.38 -3.50 -1.64
N ASP A 52 -8.49 -2.53 -1.66
CA ASP A 52 -8.21 -1.66 -0.52
C ASP A 52 -9.33 -0.66 -0.25
N ARG A 53 -10.15 -0.30 -1.25
CA ARG A 53 -11.43 0.41 -1.05
C ARG A 53 -12.45 -0.44 -0.29
N LEU A 54 -12.43 -1.76 -0.48
CA LEU A 54 -13.32 -2.69 0.23
C LEU A 54 -12.79 -3.05 1.62
N HIS A 55 -11.47 -2.90 1.83
CA HIS A 55 -10.74 -3.23 3.06
C HIS A 55 -9.82 -2.08 3.48
N PRO A 56 -10.37 -0.90 3.81
CA PRO A 56 -9.57 0.29 4.12
C PRO A 56 -8.69 0.13 5.36
N GLU A 57 -9.01 -0.82 6.25
CA GLU A 57 -8.21 -1.19 7.41
C GLU A 57 -6.83 -1.77 7.06
N ASP A 58 -6.66 -2.29 5.84
CA ASP A 58 -5.40 -2.89 5.41
C ASP A 58 -4.44 -1.87 4.76
N VAL A 59 -4.91 -0.64 4.52
CA VAL A 59 -4.16 0.42 3.86
C VAL A 59 -3.14 0.99 4.82
N GLN A 60 -1.90 1.15 4.35
CA GLN A 60 -0.80 1.59 5.20
C GLN A 60 -0.28 2.96 4.78
N GLY A 61 -0.36 3.33 3.51
CA GLY A 61 0.15 4.61 3.04
C GLY A 61 -0.67 5.81 3.53
N PRO A 62 -0.06 7.01 3.49
CA PRO A 62 -0.62 8.23 4.08
C PRO A 62 -1.88 8.76 3.38
N ILE A 63 -2.13 8.38 2.13
CA ILE A 63 -3.28 8.82 1.34
C ILE A 63 -4.08 7.59 0.93
N GLY A 64 -5.31 7.49 1.44
CA GLY A 64 -6.16 6.31 1.25
C GLY A 64 -6.64 6.10 -0.20
N PRO A 65 -7.20 4.93 -0.51
CA PRO A 65 -7.61 4.56 -1.87
C PRO A 65 -8.83 5.32 -2.40
N ASP A 66 -9.60 5.97 -1.52
CA ASP A 66 -10.75 6.82 -1.85
C ASP A 66 -10.38 8.29 -2.09
N SER A 67 -9.10 8.63 -2.05
CA SER A 67 -8.63 9.99 -2.28
C SER A 67 -8.79 10.40 -3.75
N ILE A 68 -9.24 11.65 -3.97
CA ILE A 68 -9.43 12.22 -5.31
C ILE A 68 -8.14 12.24 -6.15
N GLU A 69 -6.99 12.26 -5.47
CA GLU A 69 -5.64 12.15 -6.04
C GLU A 69 -5.47 10.92 -6.95
N TRP A 70 -6.27 9.88 -6.75
CA TRP A 70 -6.18 8.62 -7.50
C TRP A 70 -7.20 8.47 -8.63
N ASP A 71 -8.13 9.41 -8.79
CA ASP A 71 -9.18 9.35 -9.82
C ASP A 71 -8.68 9.78 -11.22
N ALA A 72 -7.43 10.23 -11.34
CA ALA A 72 -6.80 10.61 -12.60
C ALA A 72 -6.12 9.42 -13.33
N PRO A 73 -5.94 9.47 -14.66
CA PRO A 73 -5.19 8.46 -15.40
C PRO A 73 -3.77 8.25 -14.84
N GLY A 74 -3.44 7.02 -14.46
CA GLY A 74 -2.16 6.69 -13.81
C GLY A 74 -2.10 7.00 -12.31
N GLY A 75 -3.17 7.55 -11.73
CA GLY A 75 -3.32 7.76 -10.29
C GLY A 75 -3.26 6.45 -9.50
N THR A 76 -3.84 5.38 -10.03
CA THR A 76 -3.78 4.04 -9.42
C THR A 76 -2.34 3.52 -9.28
N ARG A 77 -1.48 3.78 -10.26
CA ARG A 77 -0.06 3.41 -10.19
C ARG A 77 0.71 4.27 -9.19
N ALA A 78 0.36 5.55 -9.06
CA ALA A 78 0.94 6.40 -8.03
C ALA A 78 0.53 5.93 -6.62
N TYR A 79 -0.73 5.49 -6.45
CA TYR A 79 -1.21 4.82 -5.25
C TYR A 79 -0.37 3.60 -4.89
N VAL A 80 -0.15 2.67 -5.83
CA VAL A 80 0.72 1.48 -5.60
C VAL A 80 2.13 1.88 -5.16
N ARG A 81 2.74 2.89 -5.78
CA ARG A 81 4.09 3.34 -5.39
C ARG A 81 4.11 3.88 -3.96
N GLN A 82 3.09 4.61 -3.55
CA GLN A 82 2.96 5.10 -2.18
C GLN A 82 2.82 3.93 -1.20
N GLU A 83 1.87 3.03 -1.45
CA GLU A 83 1.63 1.87 -0.58
C GLU A 83 2.88 1.00 -0.47
N TYR A 84 3.55 0.73 -1.59
CA TYR A 84 4.77 -0.07 -1.60
C TYR A 84 5.91 0.62 -0.87
N TRP A 85 6.06 1.95 -1.06
CA TRP A 85 7.06 2.72 -0.32
C TRP A 85 6.79 2.69 1.18
N HIS A 86 5.54 2.87 1.60
CA HIS A 86 5.18 2.83 3.02
C HIS A 86 5.47 1.43 3.60
N TRP A 87 4.93 0.38 2.98
CA TRP A 87 5.15 -1.01 3.40
C TRP A 87 6.63 -1.38 3.49
N HIS A 88 7.46 -0.91 2.55
CA HIS A 88 8.89 -1.23 2.52
C HIS A 88 9.72 -0.46 3.57
N ASN A 89 9.31 0.74 3.96
CA ASN A 89 10.14 1.66 4.75
C ASN A 89 9.59 1.98 6.13
N VAL A 90 8.33 1.67 6.41
CA VAL A 90 7.69 1.95 7.69
C VAL A 90 7.57 0.65 8.49
N PRO A 91 8.18 0.56 9.68
CA PRO A 91 8.07 -0.62 10.52
C PRO A 91 6.62 -0.92 10.91
N PRO A 92 6.22 -2.21 11.01
CA PRO A 92 4.88 -2.57 11.46
C PRO A 92 4.60 -2.01 12.86
N GLY A 93 3.42 -1.40 13.04
CA GLY A 93 3.03 -0.74 14.29
C GLY A 93 3.44 0.72 14.42
N CYS A 94 4.26 1.24 13.48
CA CYS A 94 4.53 2.66 13.34
C CYS A 94 3.49 3.25 12.38
N GLY A 95 2.27 3.53 12.86
CA GLY A 95 1.32 4.36 12.10
C GLY A 95 1.92 5.75 11.81
N PRO A 96 1.20 6.67 11.14
CA PRO A 96 1.65 8.06 11.04
C PRO A 96 2.02 8.54 12.45
N CYS A 97 3.31 8.81 12.66
CA CYS A 97 3.83 9.11 13.99
C CYS A 97 3.01 10.28 14.56
N PRO A 98 2.47 10.16 15.79
CA PRO A 98 1.87 11.32 16.42
C PRO A 98 2.94 12.44 16.46
N PRO A 99 2.55 13.72 16.36
CA PRO A 99 3.49 14.85 16.30
C PRO A 99 4.38 14.99 17.56
N GLU A 100 4.08 14.22 18.59
CA GLU A 100 4.83 14.08 19.82
C GLU A 100 5.98 13.09 19.64
N ASP A 101 7.18 13.66 19.57
CA ASP A 101 8.47 12.99 19.45
C ASP A 101 8.93 12.49 20.84
N PRO A 102 9.38 11.22 21.00
CA PRO A 102 9.38 10.12 20.03
C PRO A 102 8.16 9.19 20.18
N CYS A 103 7.69 8.63 19.05
CA CYS A 103 6.66 7.58 19.09
C CYS A 103 7.17 6.34 19.85
N PRO A 104 6.28 5.53 20.48
CA PRO A 104 6.68 4.40 21.32
C PRO A 104 7.65 3.42 20.66
N TRP A 105 7.51 3.20 19.34
CA TRP A 105 8.42 2.34 18.59
C TRP A 105 9.83 2.93 18.47
N HIS A 106 9.96 4.24 18.20
CA HIS A 106 11.27 4.93 18.18
C HIS A 106 11.89 5.02 19.58
N ALA A 107 11.07 5.08 20.63
CA ALA A 107 11.51 5.06 22.02
C ALA A 107 12.08 3.69 22.45
N GLU A 108 11.53 2.59 21.94
CA GLU A 108 11.92 1.23 22.31
C GLU A 108 13.07 0.66 21.47
N HIS A 109 13.20 1.07 20.20
CA HIS A 109 14.11 0.41 19.26
C HIS A 109 15.37 1.19 18.87
N GLY A 110 15.52 2.44 19.31
CA GLY A 110 16.74 3.23 19.13
C GLY A 110 17.01 3.56 17.66
N THR A 111 16.86 4.83 17.31
CA THR A 111 17.18 5.35 15.98
C THR A 111 18.60 4.95 15.53
N ARG A 112 18.71 4.32 14.36
CA ARG A 112 19.93 4.35 13.54
C ARG A 112 19.63 5.04 12.23
#